data_AF-A0A1V3WK58-F1
#
_entry.id   AF-A0A1V3WK58-F1
#
_cell.length_a   1.000
_cell.length_b   1.000
_cell.length_c   1.000
_cell.angle_alpha   90.00
_cell.angle_beta   90.00
_cell.angle_gamma   90.00
#
_symmetry.space_group_name_H-M   'P 1'
#
loop_
_entity.id
_entity.type
_entity.pdbx_description
1 polymer ?
#
loop_
_entity_poly.entity_id
_entity_poly.type
_entity_poly.pdbx_seq_one_letter_code
_entity_poly.pdbx_strand_id
1 'polypeptide(L)'
;MRPGSRIHPDEVWADLGAQILNEPVDTEDLDAAVLRSRDRVVLVNGPEELMNVFAYPFATWRVYLHPTQRAVVDASYKGPARVTGGPGTGKTVVVLHRAHVLAKRNEGRVLVTTFTSTLTDTLRSGLDMIVDDDEVDERIEVSNVDRLAHRIFRRKHGPPNLLNADDDKGLWLSIIDKLGLPFTDVFLAEEWRHVVLARRIGTAAAYLSAKRTGRVGRWARGSGPKCGRRCGSSSRR
;
A
#
# COMPACT_ATOMS: atom_id res chain seq x y z
N MET A 1 31.99 18.58 5.50
CA MET A 1 31.95 18.60 4.01
C MET A 1 32.75 17.41 3.50
N ARG A 2 32.08 16.31 3.13
CA ARG A 2 32.41 15.36 2.03
C ARG A 2 31.11 14.61 1.67
N PRO A 3 30.89 14.26 0.38
CA PRO A 3 29.58 14.08 -0.20
C PRO A 3 29.10 12.62 -0.11
N GLY A 4 27.79 12.42 0.04
CA GLY A 4 27.16 11.11 0.05
C GLY A 4 27.28 10.40 -1.28
N SER A 5 27.82 9.19 -1.26
CA SER A 5 27.81 8.25 -2.39
C SER A 5 26.37 7.82 -2.67
N ARG A 6 25.91 8.09 -3.88
CA ARG A 6 24.72 7.45 -4.46
C ARG A 6 25.17 6.10 -5.00
N ILE A 7 24.64 5.02 -4.46
CA ILE A 7 24.77 3.68 -5.04
C ILE A 7 23.92 3.66 -6.32
N HIS A 8 24.52 3.29 -7.46
CA HIS A 8 23.84 3.22 -8.75
C HIS A 8 23.07 1.87 -8.84
N PRO A 9 21.89 1.81 -9.48
CA PRO A 9 21.11 0.57 -9.60
C PRO A 9 21.91 -0.62 -10.15
N ASP A 10 22.86 -0.37 -11.05
CA ASP A 10 23.67 -1.42 -11.68
C ASP A 10 24.69 -2.07 -10.73
N GLU A 11 25.14 -1.36 -9.68
CA GLU A 11 26.00 -1.93 -8.63
C GLU A 11 25.22 -2.90 -7.72
N VAL A 12 23.93 -2.66 -7.51
CA VAL A 12 23.06 -3.55 -6.71
C VAL A 12 22.76 -4.84 -7.46
N TRP A 13 22.69 -4.79 -8.79
CA TRP A 13 22.48 -5.98 -9.63
C TRP A 13 23.71 -6.89 -9.71
N ALA A 14 24.92 -6.32 -9.65
CA ALA A 14 26.15 -7.11 -9.62
C ALA A 14 26.31 -7.88 -8.29
N ASP A 15 25.97 -7.26 -7.16
CA ASP A 15 26.05 -7.89 -5.83
C ASP A 15 24.97 -8.95 -5.58
N LEU A 16 23.79 -8.83 -6.19
CA LEU A 16 22.73 -9.86 -6.11
C LEU A 16 22.82 -10.94 -7.21
N GLY A 17 23.59 -10.70 -8.28
CA GLY A 17 23.71 -11.62 -9.41
C GLY A 17 24.89 -12.59 -9.32
N ALA A 18 25.98 -12.23 -8.63
CA ALA A 18 27.22 -13.01 -8.63
C ALA A 18 27.16 -14.31 -7.78
N GLN A 19 26.11 -14.53 -6.98
CA GLN A 19 25.96 -15.76 -6.18
C GLN A 19 25.15 -16.87 -6.87
N ILE A 20 24.66 -16.68 -8.10
CA ILE A 20 23.71 -17.62 -8.72
C ILE A 20 24.31 -18.51 -9.83
N LEU A 21 25.53 -18.27 -10.34
CA LEU A 21 26.02 -19.08 -11.47
C LEU A 21 27.48 -19.48 -11.29
N ASN A 22 27.74 -20.68 -10.77
CA ASN A 22 29.05 -21.32 -10.99
C ASN A 22 29.07 -22.85 -10.92
N GLU A 23 27.92 -23.53 -10.97
CA GLU A 23 27.91 -24.99 -11.09
C GLU A 23 27.11 -25.43 -12.33
N PRO A 24 27.64 -26.37 -13.13
CA PRO A 24 26.93 -26.90 -14.29
C PRO A 24 25.64 -27.59 -13.82
N VAL A 25 24.52 -27.22 -14.43
CA VAL A 25 23.21 -27.77 -14.09
C VAL A 25 23.09 -29.17 -14.68
N ASP A 26 23.08 -30.17 -13.81
CA ASP A 26 22.74 -31.55 -14.15
C ASP A 26 21.25 -31.66 -14.46
N THR A 27 20.92 -32.15 -15.65
CA THR A 27 19.54 -32.26 -16.15
C THR A 27 18.81 -33.51 -15.68
N GLU A 28 19.50 -34.46 -15.03
CA GLU A 28 18.89 -35.68 -14.50
C GLU A 28 18.55 -35.60 -13.00
N ASP A 29 18.98 -34.56 -12.29
CA ASP A 29 18.63 -34.32 -10.88
C ASP A 29 17.30 -33.55 -10.75
N LEU A 30 16.20 -34.31 -10.80
CA LEU A 30 14.85 -33.79 -10.59
C LEU A 30 14.64 -33.17 -9.20
N ASP A 31 15.36 -33.62 -8.17
CA ASP A 31 15.22 -33.10 -6.80
C ASP A 31 15.80 -31.67 -6.71
N ALA A 32 16.94 -31.44 -7.35
CA ALA A 32 17.52 -30.10 -7.47
C ALA A 32 16.74 -29.18 -8.42
N ALA A 33 16.05 -29.73 -9.44
CA ALA A 33 15.17 -28.96 -10.31
C ALA A 33 13.89 -28.49 -9.58
N VAL A 34 13.33 -29.34 -8.73
CA VAL A 34 12.17 -29.05 -7.88
C VAL A 34 12.47 -27.93 -6.87
N LEU A 35 13.68 -27.90 -6.29
CA LEU A 35 14.13 -26.82 -5.40
C LEU A 35 14.25 -25.45 -6.09
N ARG A 36 14.40 -25.40 -7.41
CA ARG A 36 14.57 -24.16 -8.19
C ARG A 36 13.25 -23.59 -8.73
N SER A 37 12.15 -24.36 -8.72
CA SER A 37 10.85 -23.89 -9.23
C SER A 37 10.07 -23.13 -8.15
N ARG A 38 9.73 -21.86 -8.42
CA ARG A 38 9.02 -20.96 -7.49
C ARG A 38 7.50 -21.07 -7.49
N ASP A 39 6.92 -22.12 -8.06
CA ASP A 39 5.49 -22.37 -7.98
C ASP A 39 5.18 -23.72 -7.30
N ARG A 40 4.66 -23.62 -6.06
CA ARG A 40 3.93 -24.65 -5.30
C ARG A 40 4.59 -26.03 -5.13
N VAL A 41 5.75 -26.07 -4.47
CA VAL A 41 6.22 -27.33 -3.85
C VAL A 41 6.32 -27.15 -2.34
N VAL A 42 5.57 -27.98 -1.61
CA VAL A 42 5.70 -28.13 -0.17
C VAL A 42 6.86 -29.08 0.07
N LEU A 43 8.03 -28.55 0.44
CA LEU A 43 9.11 -29.36 0.98
C LEU A 43 8.79 -29.64 2.44
N VAL A 44 8.26 -30.84 2.68
CA VAL A 44 7.98 -31.33 4.02
C VAL A 44 9.19 -32.06 4.55
N ASN A 45 9.64 -31.69 5.75
CA ASN A 45 10.65 -32.45 6.48
C ASN A 45 9.98 -33.69 7.11
N GLY A 46 9.72 -34.69 6.27
CA GLY A 46 9.30 -36.03 6.70
C GLY A 46 7.79 -36.35 6.55
N PRO A 47 7.44 -37.64 6.41
CA PRO A 47 6.10 -38.10 6.03
C PRO A 47 4.96 -37.80 7.02
N GLU A 48 5.24 -37.48 8.28
CA GLU A 48 4.19 -37.23 9.30
C GLU A 48 3.55 -35.84 9.21
N GLU A 49 4.32 -34.80 8.85
CA GLU A 49 3.79 -33.42 8.72
C GLU A 49 2.85 -33.30 7.51
N LEU A 50 3.14 -34.02 6.43
CA LEU A 50 2.34 -34.05 5.21
C LEU A 50 0.97 -34.72 5.47
N MET A 51 0.94 -35.80 6.28
CA MET A 51 -0.30 -36.51 6.61
C MET A 51 -1.23 -35.72 7.54
N ASN A 52 -0.69 -34.95 8.49
CA ASN A 52 -1.51 -34.07 9.34
C ASN A 52 -2.19 -32.96 8.53
N VAL A 53 -1.59 -32.49 7.44
CA VAL A 53 -2.18 -31.47 6.56
C VAL A 53 -3.36 -32.02 5.75
N PHE A 54 -3.34 -33.29 5.35
CA PHE A 54 -4.44 -33.94 4.61
C PHE A 54 -5.62 -34.39 5.49
N ALA A 55 -5.45 -34.45 6.82
CA ALA A 55 -6.52 -34.84 7.75
C ALA A 55 -7.58 -33.74 7.98
N TYR A 56 -7.29 -32.50 7.61
CA TYR A 56 -8.23 -31.39 7.78
C TYR A 56 -9.14 -31.21 6.55
N PRO A 57 -10.42 -30.86 6.74
CA PRO A 57 -11.31 -30.50 5.64
C PRO A 57 -10.67 -29.43 4.76
N PHE A 58 -10.77 -29.56 3.43
CA PHE A 58 -10.11 -28.68 2.44
C PHE A 58 -10.31 -27.17 2.70
N ALA A 59 -11.41 -26.78 3.35
CA ALA A 59 -11.66 -25.41 3.79
C ALA A 59 -10.54 -24.86 4.72
N THR A 60 -9.98 -25.69 5.59
CA THR A 60 -8.94 -25.34 6.57
C THR A 60 -7.64 -24.92 5.90
N TRP A 61 -7.36 -25.40 4.69
CA TRP A 61 -6.16 -25.03 3.94
C TRP A 61 -6.14 -23.55 3.56
N ARG A 62 -7.32 -22.93 3.39
CA ARG A 62 -7.43 -21.50 3.07
C ARG A 62 -6.93 -20.61 4.19
N VAL A 63 -6.89 -21.12 5.41
CA VAL A 63 -6.45 -20.43 6.62
C VAL A 63 -5.22 -21.06 7.25
N TYR A 64 -4.58 -22.03 6.58
CA TYR A 64 -3.38 -22.68 7.09
C TYR A 64 -2.21 -21.71 7.19
N LEU A 65 -1.71 -21.51 8.41
CA LEU A 65 -0.53 -20.70 8.68
C LEU A 65 0.72 -21.58 8.65
N HIS A 66 1.61 -21.32 7.68
CA HIS A 66 2.86 -22.06 7.59
C HIS A 66 3.76 -21.77 8.82
N PRO A 67 4.48 -22.76 9.39
CA PRO A 67 5.30 -22.58 10.59
C PRO A 67 6.28 -21.39 10.52
N THR A 68 6.89 -21.14 9.36
CA THR A 68 7.80 -20.00 9.16
C THR A 68 7.12 -18.63 9.29
N GLN A 69 5.80 -18.55 9.15
CA GLN A 69 5.02 -17.33 9.30
C GLN A 69 4.59 -17.08 10.75
N ARG A 70 4.62 -18.10 11.61
CA ARG A 70 4.19 -18.02 13.02
C ARG A 70 5.00 -16.99 13.80
N ALA A 71 6.31 -16.89 13.55
CA ALA A 71 7.16 -15.86 14.15
C ALA A 71 6.68 -14.42 13.82
N VAL A 72 6.18 -14.19 12.61
CA VAL A 72 5.64 -12.88 12.20
C VAL A 72 4.26 -12.61 12.79
N VAL A 73 3.46 -13.65 13.01
CA VAL A 73 2.14 -13.53 13.65
C VAL A 73 2.26 -13.23 15.14
N ASP A 74 3.11 -13.97 15.86
CA ASP A 74 3.20 -13.91 17.32
C ASP A 74 4.09 -12.76 17.83
N ALA A 75 4.93 -12.18 16.97
CA ALA A 75 5.81 -11.09 17.37
C ALA A 75 5.05 -9.88 17.93
N SER A 76 5.54 -9.35 19.05
CA SER A 76 5.14 -8.03 19.55
C SER A 76 6.03 -6.95 18.92
N TYR A 77 5.43 -5.93 18.31
CA TYR A 77 6.16 -4.83 17.68
C TYR A 77 5.91 -3.54 18.47
N LYS A 78 6.98 -2.80 18.80
CA LYS A 78 6.89 -1.49 19.50
C LYS A 78 6.42 -0.34 18.60
N GLY A 79 6.06 -0.62 17.35
CA GLY A 79 5.72 0.38 16.35
C GLY A 79 5.28 -0.26 15.03
N PRO A 80 5.18 0.53 13.95
CA PRO A 80 4.72 0.05 12.65
C PRO A 80 5.59 -1.09 12.13
N ALA A 81 4.95 -2.16 11.64
CA ALA A 81 5.61 -3.29 11.01
C ALA A 81 5.11 -3.46 9.57
N ARG A 82 6.01 -3.91 8.68
CA ARG A 82 5.69 -4.20 7.28
C ARG A 82 6.07 -5.62 6.95
N VAL A 83 5.10 -6.38 6.44
CA VAL A 83 5.30 -7.74 5.94
C VAL A 83 5.27 -7.69 4.41
N THR A 84 6.35 -8.16 3.78
CA THR A 84 6.46 -8.25 2.32
C THR A 84 6.65 -9.70 1.91
N GLY A 85 6.06 -10.08 0.78
CA GLY A 85 6.20 -11.41 0.21
C GLY A 85 5.64 -11.42 -1.21
N GLY A 86 6.15 -12.31 -2.06
CA GLY A 86 5.68 -12.48 -3.43
C GLY A 86 4.19 -12.84 -3.52
N PRO A 87 3.60 -12.83 -4.72
CA PRO A 87 2.27 -13.39 -4.94
C PRO A 87 2.16 -14.81 -4.34
N GLY A 88 1.00 -15.16 -3.79
CA GLY A 88 0.76 -16.51 -3.24
C GLY A 88 1.43 -16.84 -1.90
N THR A 89 2.28 -15.99 -1.32
CA THR A 89 3.00 -16.30 -0.07
C THR A 89 2.16 -16.21 1.22
N GLY A 90 0.83 -16.39 1.15
CA GLY A 90 -0.03 -16.44 2.34
C GLY A 90 -0.12 -15.15 3.18
N LYS A 91 0.23 -13.97 2.63
CA LYS A 91 0.16 -12.69 3.39
C LYS A 91 -1.21 -12.43 4.00
N THR A 92 -2.27 -12.77 3.27
CA THR A 92 -3.66 -12.66 3.74
C THR A 92 -3.89 -13.53 4.96
N VAL A 93 -3.37 -14.76 4.96
CA VAL A 93 -3.47 -15.69 6.10
C VAL A 93 -2.71 -15.13 7.31
N VAL A 94 -1.51 -14.57 7.10
CA VAL A 94 -0.75 -13.90 8.15
C VAL A 94 -1.56 -12.76 8.78
N VAL A 95 -2.26 -11.96 7.98
CA VAL A 95 -3.11 -10.86 8.49
C VAL A 95 -4.24 -11.39 9.38
N LEU A 96 -4.94 -12.46 8.96
CA LEU A 96 -6.02 -13.06 9.72
C LEU A 96 -5.54 -13.61 11.06
N HIS A 97 -4.48 -14.43 11.04
CA HIS A 97 -3.90 -14.99 12.26
C HIS A 97 -3.36 -13.91 13.19
N ARG A 98 -2.74 -12.87 12.64
CA ARG A 98 -2.25 -11.76 13.45
C ARG A 98 -3.40 -10.95 14.07
N ALA A 99 -4.51 -10.76 13.35
CA ALA A 99 -5.68 -10.12 13.91
C ALA A 99 -6.26 -10.92 15.09
N HIS A 100 -6.36 -12.25 14.93
CA HIS A 100 -6.77 -13.17 15.99
C HIS A 100 -5.89 -13.09 17.23
N VAL A 101 -4.56 -13.20 17.05
CA VAL A 101 -3.60 -13.14 18.16
C VAL A 101 -3.66 -11.80 18.89
N LEU A 102 -3.80 -10.69 18.16
CA LEU A 102 -3.93 -9.36 18.78
C LEU A 102 -5.25 -9.20 19.54
N ALA A 103 -6.35 -9.72 19.02
CA ALA A 103 -7.65 -9.67 19.69
C ALA A 103 -7.66 -10.54 20.97
N LYS A 104 -7.02 -11.72 20.94
CA LYS A 104 -6.84 -12.59 22.10
C LYS A 104 -6.03 -11.97 23.24
N ARG A 105 -5.08 -11.07 22.93
CA ARG A 105 -4.31 -10.34 23.97
C ARG A 105 -5.15 -9.33 24.74
N ASN A 106 -6.34 -8.98 24.24
CA ASN A 106 -7.25 -8.04 24.86
C ASN A 106 -6.61 -6.65 25.13
N GLU A 107 -5.70 -6.23 24.25
CA GLU A 107 -5.02 -4.92 24.32
C GLU A 107 -5.81 -3.79 23.62
N GLY A 108 -6.96 -4.11 23.04
CA GLY A 108 -7.83 -3.16 22.34
C GLY A 108 -8.62 -3.81 21.20
N ARG A 109 -9.30 -2.98 20.41
CA ARG A 109 -9.98 -3.42 19.19
C ARG A 109 -9.00 -3.49 18.02
N VAL A 110 -9.14 -4.52 17.20
CA VAL A 110 -8.31 -4.76 16.01
C VAL A 110 -9.09 -4.34 14.77
N LEU A 111 -8.50 -3.52 13.92
CA LEU A 111 -9.09 -3.13 12.63
C LEU A 111 -8.24 -3.71 11.49
N VAL A 112 -8.87 -4.52 10.65
CA VAL A 112 -8.30 -5.06 9.41
C VAL A 112 -8.94 -4.35 8.24
N THR A 113 -8.14 -3.60 7.47
CA THR A 113 -8.63 -2.87 6.30
C THR A 113 -8.16 -3.48 4.99
N THR A 114 -9.06 -3.49 4.00
CA THR A 114 -8.76 -3.88 2.62
C THR A 114 -9.36 -2.90 1.61
N PHE A 115 -9.18 -3.17 0.32
CA PHE A 115 -9.61 -2.28 -0.77
C PHE A 115 -11.05 -2.49 -1.20
N THR A 116 -11.52 -3.73 -1.36
CA THR A 116 -12.84 -4.03 -1.93
C THR A 116 -13.77 -4.70 -0.93
N SER A 117 -15.08 -4.60 -1.16
CA SER A 117 -16.10 -5.34 -0.40
C SER A 117 -15.87 -6.85 -0.50
N THR A 118 -15.64 -7.38 -1.70
CA THR A 118 -15.39 -8.82 -1.91
C THR A 118 -14.19 -9.33 -1.12
N LEU A 119 -13.11 -8.54 -1.02
CA LEU A 119 -11.95 -8.90 -0.18
C LEU A 119 -12.29 -8.81 1.31
N THR A 120 -13.16 -7.88 1.69
CA THR A 120 -13.65 -7.75 3.08
C THR A 120 -14.41 -9.01 3.47
N ASP A 121 -15.33 -9.45 2.61
CA ASP A 121 -16.13 -10.67 2.82
C ASP A 121 -15.24 -11.91 2.88
N THR A 122 -14.25 -12.00 1.98
CA THR A 122 -13.27 -13.10 1.99
C THR A 122 -12.45 -13.15 3.27
N LEU A 123 -12.02 -11.98 3.77
CA LEU A 123 -11.29 -11.90 5.05
C LEU A 123 -12.18 -12.28 6.22
N ARG A 124 -13.46 -11.87 6.21
CA ARG A 124 -14.43 -12.26 7.24
C ARG A 124 -14.65 -13.76 7.27
N SER A 125 -14.97 -14.37 6.13
CA SER A 125 -15.12 -15.84 6.06
C SER A 125 -13.85 -16.59 6.47
N GLY A 126 -12.66 -16.04 6.23
CA GLY A 126 -11.41 -16.62 6.71
C GLY A 126 -11.23 -16.47 8.22
N LEU A 127 -11.72 -15.37 8.81
CA LEU A 127 -11.69 -15.16 10.25
C LEU A 127 -12.67 -16.10 10.98
N ASP A 128 -13.86 -16.31 10.42
CA ASP A 128 -14.89 -17.23 10.93
C ASP A 128 -14.39 -18.69 11.00
N MET A 129 -13.33 -19.04 10.27
CA MET A 129 -12.70 -20.36 10.31
C MET A 129 -11.56 -20.47 11.36
N ILE A 130 -11.15 -19.35 11.96
CA ILE A 130 -10.00 -19.25 12.88
C ILE A 130 -10.44 -18.86 14.30
N VAL A 131 -11.52 -18.09 14.41
CA VAL A 131 -12.03 -17.53 15.66
C VAL A 131 -13.22 -18.35 16.14
N ASP A 132 -13.03 -19.07 17.24
CA ASP A 132 -14.08 -19.87 17.89
C ASP A 132 -14.68 -19.20 19.14
N ASP A 133 -14.23 -17.98 19.46
CA ASP A 133 -14.61 -17.24 20.67
C ASP A 133 -15.29 -15.92 20.27
N ASP A 134 -16.57 -15.77 20.63
CA ASP A 134 -17.40 -14.61 20.32
C ASP A 134 -16.80 -13.31 20.89
N GLU A 135 -16.20 -13.33 22.09
CA GLU A 135 -15.57 -12.12 22.65
C GLU A 135 -14.35 -11.68 21.83
N VAL A 136 -13.63 -12.64 21.25
CA VAL A 136 -12.49 -12.35 20.39
C VAL A 136 -12.96 -11.81 19.04
N ASP A 137 -14.01 -12.38 18.46
CA ASP A 137 -14.57 -11.92 17.18
C ASP A 137 -15.12 -10.48 17.28
N GLU A 138 -15.84 -10.14 18.36
CA GLU A 138 -16.37 -8.80 18.59
C GLU A 138 -15.28 -7.71 18.67
N ARG A 139 -14.05 -8.09 19.02
CA ARG A 139 -12.90 -7.18 19.06
C ARG A 139 -12.29 -6.93 17.66
N ILE A 140 -12.62 -7.75 16.66
CA ILE A 140 -12.05 -7.66 15.30
C ILE A 140 -13.05 -7.00 14.34
N GLU A 141 -12.69 -5.83 13.83
CA GLU A 141 -13.39 -5.18 12.74
C GLU A 141 -12.65 -5.39 11.41
N VAL A 142 -13.29 -6.03 10.43
CA VAL A 142 -12.84 -6.07 9.04
C VAL A 142 -13.70 -5.11 8.22
N SER A 143 -13.07 -4.19 7.50
CA SER A 143 -13.75 -3.18 6.70
C SER A 143 -12.93 -2.80 5.48
N ASN A 144 -13.54 -2.17 4.48
CA ASN A 144 -12.77 -1.52 3.42
C ASN A 144 -12.50 -0.04 3.77
N VAL A 145 -11.47 0.53 3.12
CA VAL A 145 -11.03 1.91 3.40
C VAL A 145 -12.16 2.92 3.13
N ASP A 146 -12.96 2.73 2.08
CA ASP A 146 -14.04 3.65 1.70
C ASP A 146 -15.17 3.68 2.74
N ARG A 147 -15.59 2.50 3.21
CA ARG A 147 -16.61 2.34 4.26
C ARG A 147 -16.14 2.97 5.56
N LEU A 148 -14.87 2.75 5.92
CA LEU A 148 -14.26 3.36 7.10
C LEU A 148 -14.25 4.88 6.99
N ALA A 149 -13.79 5.42 5.85
CA ALA A 149 -13.73 6.86 5.60
C ALA A 149 -15.13 7.50 5.64
N HIS A 150 -16.12 6.91 4.97
CA HIS A 150 -17.51 7.35 5.02
C HIS A 150 -18.08 7.35 6.43
N ARG A 151 -17.84 6.28 7.21
CA ARG A 151 -18.33 6.19 8.59
C ARG A 151 -17.74 7.29 9.46
N ILE A 152 -16.43 7.53 9.37
CA ILE A 152 -15.73 8.57 10.13
C ILE A 152 -16.26 9.96 9.73
N PHE A 153 -16.36 10.23 8.43
CA PHE A 153 -16.86 11.52 7.93
C PHE A 153 -18.30 11.76 8.39
N ARG A 154 -19.17 10.76 8.20
CA ARG A 154 -20.60 10.87 8.52
C ARG A 154 -20.86 11.16 9.98
N ARG A 155 -20.07 10.59 10.88
CA ARG A 155 -20.18 10.83 12.32
C ARG A 155 -19.96 12.29 12.69
N LYS A 156 -19.09 13.00 11.96
CA LYS A 156 -18.70 14.38 12.27
C LYS A 156 -19.46 15.42 11.45
N HIS A 157 -19.80 15.11 10.21
CA HIS A 157 -20.29 16.08 9.23
C HIS A 157 -21.66 15.73 8.62
N GLY A 158 -22.25 14.58 8.95
CA GLY A 158 -23.47 14.09 8.30
C GLY A 158 -23.18 13.39 6.95
N PRO A 159 -24.21 13.01 6.18
CA PRO A 159 -24.02 12.26 4.95
C PRO A 159 -23.12 13.03 3.97
N PRO A 160 -22.02 12.43 3.48
CA PRO A 160 -21.16 13.10 2.51
C PRO A 160 -21.93 13.32 1.20
N ASN A 161 -21.87 14.55 0.68
CA ASN A 161 -22.26 14.81 -0.70
C ASN A 161 -21.07 14.47 -1.60
N LEU A 162 -21.11 13.29 -2.21
CA LEU A 162 -20.04 12.83 -3.09
C LEU A 162 -20.17 13.47 -4.46
N LEU A 163 -19.07 14.04 -4.95
CA LEU A 163 -18.99 14.55 -6.31
C LEU A 163 -19.00 13.38 -7.28
N ASN A 164 -19.93 13.39 -8.24
CA ASN A 164 -19.88 12.51 -9.39
C ASN A 164 -18.88 13.06 -10.44
N ALA A 165 -18.64 12.30 -11.50
CA ALA A 165 -17.67 12.67 -12.52
C ALA A 165 -18.07 13.95 -13.29
N ASP A 166 -19.36 14.15 -13.54
CA ASP A 166 -19.87 15.30 -14.29
C ASP A 166 -19.81 16.59 -13.45
N ASP A 167 -20.15 16.50 -12.17
CA ASP A 167 -20.04 17.60 -11.20
C ASP A 167 -18.58 18.00 -10.99
N ASP A 168 -17.67 17.02 -10.82
CA ASP A 168 -16.24 17.28 -10.70
C ASP A 168 -15.72 18.03 -11.94
N LYS A 169 -16.07 17.55 -13.13
CA LYS A 169 -15.72 18.20 -14.39
C LYS A 169 -16.30 19.62 -14.51
N GLY A 170 -17.58 19.79 -14.18
CA GLY A 170 -18.26 21.08 -14.20
C GLY A 170 -17.61 22.11 -13.27
N LEU A 171 -17.18 21.69 -12.08
CA LEU A 171 -16.45 22.54 -11.14
C LEU A 171 -15.13 23.03 -11.72
N TRP A 172 -14.32 22.13 -12.32
CA TRP A 172 -13.05 22.52 -12.93
C TRP A 172 -13.24 23.47 -14.11
N LEU A 173 -14.20 23.20 -14.99
CA LEU A 173 -14.52 24.09 -16.12
C LEU A 173 -14.97 25.47 -15.64
N SER A 174 -15.80 25.54 -14.60
CA SER A 174 -16.22 26.81 -14.00
C SER A 174 -15.05 27.61 -13.44
N ILE A 175 -14.08 26.94 -12.80
CA ILE A 175 -12.87 27.59 -12.27
C ILE A 175 -11.99 28.11 -13.41
N ILE A 176 -11.83 27.33 -14.48
CA ILE A 176 -11.04 27.72 -15.66
C ILE A 176 -11.62 28.97 -16.30
N ASP A 177 -12.93 28.99 -16.54
CA ASP A 177 -13.63 30.11 -17.17
C ASP A 177 -13.56 31.38 -16.31
N LYS A 178 -13.91 31.27 -15.02
CA LYS A 178 -13.88 32.41 -14.07
C LYS A 178 -12.50 33.05 -13.92
N LEU A 179 -11.43 32.27 -14.01
CA LEU A 179 -10.06 32.73 -13.80
C LEU A 179 -9.28 32.94 -15.10
N GLY A 180 -9.87 32.64 -16.26
CA GLY A 180 -9.21 32.74 -17.57
C GLY A 180 -7.95 31.88 -17.68
N LEU A 181 -7.96 30.67 -17.11
CA LEU A 181 -6.76 29.84 -17.00
C LEU A 181 -6.47 29.07 -18.30
N PRO A 182 -5.21 28.99 -18.76
CA PRO A 182 -4.84 28.25 -19.96
C PRO A 182 -4.59 26.76 -19.66
N PHE A 183 -5.46 26.13 -18.86
CA PHE A 183 -5.33 24.74 -18.43
C PHE A 183 -6.61 23.94 -18.70
N THR A 184 -6.47 22.62 -18.84
CA THR A 184 -7.61 21.71 -18.98
C THR A 184 -8.15 21.32 -17.61
N ASP A 185 -9.43 20.95 -17.58
CA ASP A 185 -10.12 20.36 -16.44
C ASP A 185 -9.38 19.13 -15.91
N VAL A 186 -8.99 18.22 -16.81
CA VAL A 186 -8.23 17.00 -16.47
C VAL A 186 -6.92 17.34 -15.77
N PHE A 187 -6.17 18.32 -16.30
CA PHE A 187 -4.89 18.72 -15.70
C PHE A 187 -5.08 19.26 -14.28
N LEU A 188 -6.05 20.16 -14.07
CA LEU A 188 -6.31 20.73 -12.74
C LEU A 188 -6.79 19.68 -11.74
N ALA A 189 -7.68 18.79 -12.19
CA ALA A 189 -8.19 17.68 -11.38
C ALA A 189 -7.05 16.75 -10.91
N GLU A 190 -6.16 16.36 -11.81
CA GLU A 190 -5.01 15.52 -11.47
C GLU A 190 -3.96 16.25 -10.61
N GLU A 191 -3.71 17.54 -10.87
CA GLU A 191 -2.79 18.34 -10.07
C GLU A 191 -3.30 18.46 -8.64
N TRP A 192 -4.60 18.71 -8.48
CA TRP A 192 -5.24 18.75 -7.17
C TRP A 192 -5.18 17.39 -6.47
N ARG A 193 -5.58 16.30 -7.13
CA ARG A 193 -5.60 14.95 -6.53
C ARG A 193 -4.21 14.44 -6.16
N HIS A 194 -3.26 14.49 -7.10
CA HIS A 194 -1.97 13.82 -6.94
C HIS A 194 -0.89 14.68 -6.29
N VAL A 195 -1.04 16.01 -6.30
CA VAL A 195 -0.05 16.92 -5.69
C VAL A 195 -0.61 17.56 -4.42
N VAL A 196 -1.75 18.24 -4.52
CA VAL A 196 -2.29 19.01 -3.39
C VAL A 196 -2.87 18.09 -2.31
N LEU A 197 -3.83 17.24 -2.68
CA LEU A 197 -4.53 16.35 -1.76
C LEU A 197 -3.61 15.25 -1.23
N ALA A 198 -2.90 14.54 -2.11
CA ALA A 198 -2.01 13.44 -1.72
C ALA A 198 -0.91 13.86 -0.72
N ARG A 199 -0.44 15.10 -0.81
CA ARG A 199 0.61 15.64 0.07
C ARG A 199 0.06 16.56 1.16
N ARG A 200 -1.27 16.68 1.27
CA ARG A 200 -1.98 17.59 2.20
C ARG A 200 -1.42 19.02 2.20
N ILE A 201 -1.23 19.59 1.01
CA ILE A 201 -0.68 20.92 0.85
C ILE A 201 -1.78 21.96 1.08
N GLY A 202 -1.55 22.85 2.06
CA GLY A 202 -2.48 23.94 2.38
C GLY A 202 -2.00 25.34 1.99
N THR A 203 -0.78 25.48 1.45
CA THR A 203 -0.19 26.81 1.15
C THR A 203 0.42 26.87 -0.24
N ALA A 204 0.41 28.07 -0.84
CA ALA A 204 1.00 28.31 -2.17
C ALA A 204 2.50 28.01 -2.20
N ALA A 205 3.25 28.39 -1.15
CA ALA A 205 4.68 28.10 -1.06
C ALA A 205 4.96 26.59 -1.05
N ALA A 206 4.18 25.82 -0.27
CA ALA A 206 4.31 24.36 -0.23
C ALA A 206 3.97 23.72 -1.58
N TYR A 207 2.93 24.22 -2.26
CA TYR A 207 2.56 23.77 -3.60
C TYR A 207 3.68 24.00 -4.64
N LEU A 208 4.28 25.19 -4.66
CA LEU A 208 5.38 25.52 -5.58
C LEU A 208 6.63 24.67 -5.31
N SER A 209 6.87 24.29 -4.05
CA SER A 209 8.01 23.45 -3.65
C SER A 209 7.80 21.94 -3.88
N ALA A 210 6.58 21.50 -4.18
CA ALA A 210 6.24 20.09 -4.27
C ALA A 210 6.94 19.41 -5.47
N LYS A 211 7.56 18.25 -5.21
CA LYS A 211 8.19 17.43 -6.25
C LYS A 211 7.11 16.71 -7.07
N ARG A 212 7.17 16.87 -8.39
CA ARG A 212 6.38 16.13 -9.38
C ARG A 212 7.29 15.08 -10.03
N THR A 213 7.31 13.86 -9.51
CA THR A 213 8.08 12.75 -10.07
C THR A 213 7.30 12.11 -11.22
N GLY A 214 7.93 11.89 -12.37
CA GLY A 214 7.32 11.17 -13.51
C GLY A 214 6.44 11.99 -14.46
N ARG A 215 6.35 13.31 -14.30
CA ARG A 215 5.63 14.19 -15.25
C ARG A 215 6.60 14.91 -16.19
N VAL A 216 6.55 14.58 -17.48
CA VAL A 216 7.25 15.30 -18.56
C VAL A 216 6.26 16.32 -19.15
N GLY A 217 6.20 17.54 -18.61
CA GLY A 217 5.31 18.58 -19.17
C GLY A 217 5.01 19.81 -18.28
N ARG A 218 5.28 20.99 -18.85
CA ARG A 218 5.04 22.43 -18.48
C ARG A 218 5.31 22.96 -17.06
N TRP A 219 5.43 22.12 -16.02
CA TRP A 219 5.96 22.55 -14.71
C TRP A 219 7.33 21.93 -14.43
N ALA A 220 8.23 22.02 -15.41
CA ALA A 220 9.66 21.96 -15.12
C ALA A 220 10.03 23.28 -14.43
N ARG A 221 10.64 23.20 -13.24
CA ARG A 221 11.18 24.34 -12.48
C ARG A 221 11.77 25.41 -13.42
N GLY A 222 11.23 26.63 -13.45
CA GLY A 222 11.89 27.73 -14.17
C GLY A 222 11.06 28.90 -14.72
N SER A 223 9.74 28.98 -14.57
CA SER A 223 8.96 30.09 -15.13
C SER A 223 7.90 30.62 -14.16
N GLY A 224 8.36 31.17 -13.03
CA GLY A 224 7.54 32.13 -12.29
C GLY A 224 7.36 33.42 -13.11
N PRO A 225 6.22 34.12 -13.01
CA PRO A 225 6.08 35.44 -13.62
C PRO A 225 7.16 36.36 -13.03
N LYS A 226 7.97 36.96 -13.90
CA LYS A 226 8.91 38.02 -13.51
C LYS A 226 8.09 39.19 -13.01
N CYS A 227 7.84 39.23 -11.70
CA CYS A 227 7.36 40.42 -11.03
C CYS A 227 8.49 41.45 -11.07
N GLY A 228 8.50 42.27 -12.12
CA GLY A 228 9.44 43.36 -12.30
C GLY A 228 9.23 44.39 -11.22
N ARG A 229 10.01 44.31 -10.15
CA ARG A 229 10.19 45.41 -9.21
C ARG A 229 10.72 46.60 -10.00
N ARG A 230 9.93 47.67 -10.10
CA ARG A 230 10.43 49.01 -10.38
C ARG A 230 10.17 49.84 -9.14
N CYS A 231 11.11 49.77 -8.20
CA CYS A 231 11.29 50.74 -7.13
C CYS A 231 12.67 51.38 -7.33
N GLY A 232 12.70 52.70 -7.16
CA GLY A 232 13.85 53.58 -7.34
C GLY A 232 13.58 54.60 -8.44
N SER A 233 13.64 55.91 -8.25
CA SER A 233 13.75 56.79 -7.08
C SER A 233 13.68 58.21 -7.64
N SER A 234 13.19 59.16 -6.86
CA SER A 234 13.21 60.61 -7.08
C SER A 234 14.51 61.17 -7.70
N SER A 235 14.43 62.17 -8.58
CA SER A 235 14.74 63.58 -8.26
C SER A 235 14.95 64.47 -9.50
N ARG A 236 14.50 65.74 -9.39
CA ARG A 236 14.87 66.96 -10.17
C ARG A 236 14.45 66.95 -11.66
N ARG A 237 13.79 67.98 -12.21
CA ARG A 237 13.66 69.42 -11.89
C ARG A 237 12.21 69.87 -12.04
#